data_AF-A0A6F8XU04-F1
#
_entry.id   AF-A0A6F8XU04-F1
#
_cell.length_a   1.000
_cell.length_b   1.000
_cell.length_c   1.000
_cell.angle_alpha   90.00
_cell.angle_beta   90.00
_cell.angle_gamma   90.00
#
_symmetry.space_group_name_H-M   'P 1'
#
loop_
_entity.id
_entity.type
_entity.pdbx_description
1 polymer ?
#
loop_
_entity_poly.entity_id
_entity_poly.type
_entity_poly.pdbx_seq_one_letter_code
_entity_poly.pdbx_strand_id
1 'polypeptide(L)'
;MTVRDDVPESAPAQPKPASSWRTRLRTVVLVIVLVAAAAAIARNWRELVEALGELSPWAVVAASPFSLAAMIISLFTWRSLMADFGAPLRRGDAARIFYLSQLGKYIPGSIWSMISQAELARDLHVPRRTTLTVGVLTIVIAQGIGLPLAIVTLPFAAPNAAERYWWIALVAPLFLAVLHPKLLTWLLNKVLRLVRRPRSTTRRRGAGCSARRHSRPACG
;
A
#
# COMPACT_ATOMS: atom_id res chain seq x y z
N MET A 1 50.61 -7.08 -20.61
CA MET A 1 50.39 -7.07 -19.15
C MET A 1 49.25 -6.13 -18.85
N THR A 2 48.03 -6.66 -18.77
CA THR A 2 46.82 -5.90 -18.43
C THR A 2 46.63 -5.98 -16.92
N VAL A 3 46.77 -4.84 -16.25
CA VAL A 3 46.48 -4.67 -14.82
C VAL A 3 44.98 -4.91 -14.64
N ARG A 4 44.66 -5.99 -13.92
CA ARG A 4 43.30 -6.38 -13.55
C ARG A 4 43.00 -5.64 -12.24
N ASP A 5 42.15 -4.62 -12.30
CA ASP A 5 41.64 -3.94 -11.12
C ASP A 5 40.74 -4.91 -10.35
N ASP A 6 41.28 -5.51 -9.29
CA ASP A 6 40.50 -6.28 -8.31
C ASP A 6 39.65 -5.29 -7.48
N VAL A 7 38.42 -5.05 -7.95
CA VAL A 7 37.38 -4.39 -7.16
C VAL A 7 37.01 -5.34 -6.02
N PRO A 8 37.17 -4.97 -4.74
CA PRO A 8 36.73 -5.82 -3.64
C PRO A 8 35.21 -5.96 -3.68
N GLU A 9 34.74 -7.18 -3.92
CA GLU A 9 33.32 -7.57 -3.86
C GLU A 9 32.78 -7.25 -2.45
N SER A 10 32.07 -6.12 -2.34
CA SER A 10 31.44 -5.71 -1.10
C SER A 10 30.33 -6.70 -0.75
N ALA A 11 30.55 -7.47 0.33
CA ALA A 11 29.58 -8.43 0.86
C ALA A 11 28.19 -7.78 1.03
N PRO A 12 27.09 -8.47 0.67
CA PRO A 12 25.75 -7.93 0.78
C PRO A 12 25.43 -7.57 2.24
N ALA A 13 25.06 -6.31 2.46
CA ALA A 13 24.74 -5.78 3.79
C ALA A 13 23.58 -6.57 4.41
N GLN A 14 23.83 -7.20 5.57
CA GLN A 14 22.82 -7.98 6.26
C GLN A 14 21.66 -7.09 6.77
N PRO A 15 20.39 -7.51 6.61
CA PRO A 15 19.25 -6.76 7.09
C PRO A 15 19.25 -6.67 8.61
N LYS A 16 19.15 -5.45 9.17
CA LYS A 16 19.06 -5.24 10.62
C LYS A 16 17.76 -5.88 11.16
N PRO A 17 17.82 -6.65 12.27
CA PRO A 17 16.61 -7.26 12.84
C PRO A 17 15.63 -6.16 13.25
N ALA A 18 14.39 -6.26 12.77
CA ALA A 18 13.32 -5.38 13.21
C ALA A 18 13.15 -5.51 14.74
N SER A 19 13.03 -4.38 15.45
CA SER A 19 12.96 -4.37 16.92
C SER A 19 11.78 -5.21 17.41
N SER A 20 12.05 -6.26 18.19
CA SER A 20 11.09 -7.25 18.69
C SER A 20 9.88 -6.65 19.41
N TRP A 21 10.04 -5.48 20.04
CA TRP A 21 8.95 -4.67 20.63
C TRP A 21 7.83 -4.35 19.64
N ARG A 22 8.15 -3.94 18.40
CA ARG A 22 7.15 -3.58 17.39
C ARG A 22 6.34 -4.80 16.95
N THR A 23 7.00 -5.95 16.85
CA THR A 23 6.35 -7.22 16.54
C THR A 23 5.42 -7.64 17.67
N ARG A 24 5.89 -7.58 18.93
CA ARG A 24 5.06 -7.87 20.11
C ARG A 24 3.85 -6.95 20.20
N LEU A 25 4.05 -5.64 20.04
CA LEU A 25 2.95 -4.67 20.06
C LEU A 25 1.93 -4.95 18.96
N ARG A 26 2.38 -5.22 17.73
CA ARG A 26 1.50 -5.57 16.60
C ARG A 26 0.71 -6.85 16.89
N THR A 27 1.36 -7.88 17.43
CA THR A 27 0.68 -9.14 17.80
C THR A 27 -0.33 -8.92 18.91
N VAL A 28 0.00 -8.15 19.95
CA VAL A 28 -0.93 -7.82 21.04
C VAL A 28 -2.14 -7.06 20.50
N VAL A 29 -1.93 -6.02 19.70
CA VAL A 29 -3.02 -5.26 19.07
C VAL A 29 -3.88 -6.18 18.21
N LEU A 30 -3.27 -7.07 17.42
CA LEU A 30 -4.00 -8.04 16.60
C LEU A 30 -4.86 -8.98 17.45
N VAL A 31 -4.30 -9.55 18.51
CA VAL A 31 -5.02 -10.44 19.42
C VAL A 31 -6.17 -9.69 20.08
N ILE A 32 -5.95 -8.46 20.54
CA ILE A 32 -7.01 -7.61 21.10
C ILE A 32 -8.13 -7.38 20.09
N VAL A 33 -7.79 -7.03 18.84
CA VAL A 33 -8.79 -6.81 17.78
C VAL A 33 -9.57 -8.09 17.49
N LEU A 34 -8.90 -9.25 17.39
CA LEU A 34 -9.56 -10.54 17.15
C LEU A 34 -10.47 -10.94 18.31
N VAL A 35 -10.01 -10.79 19.55
CA VAL A 35 -10.82 -11.08 20.74
C VAL A 35 -12.02 -10.13 20.83
N ALA A 36 -11.83 -8.84 20.56
CA ALA A 36 -12.92 -7.86 20.54
C ALA A 36 -13.94 -8.19 19.44
N ALA A 37 -13.48 -8.56 18.24
CA ALA A 37 -14.36 -8.98 17.15
C ALA A 37 -15.13 -10.26 17.48
N ALA A 38 -14.46 -11.28 18.00
CA ALA A 38 -15.10 -12.53 18.42
C ALA A 38 -16.11 -12.29 19.56
N ALA A 39 -15.76 -11.46 20.54
CA ALA A 39 -16.65 -11.09 21.62
C ALA A 39 -17.87 -10.29 21.11
N ALA A 40 -17.68 -9.39 20.14
CA ALA A 40 -18.78 -8.65 19.52
C ALA A 40 -19.72 -9.58 18.75
N ILE A 41 -19.18 -10.53 17.98
CA ILE A 41 -19.98 -11.53 17.26
C ILE A 41 -20.73 -12.44 18.25
N ALA A 42 -20.05 -12.93 19.29
CA ALA A 42 -20.68 -13.79 20.29
C ALA A 42 -21.80 -13.08 21.06
N ARG A 43 -21.60 -11.80 21.41
CA ARG A 43 -22.61 -10.98 22.09
C ARG A 43 -23.82 -10.69 21.20
N ASN A 44 -23.58 -10.43 19.91
CA ASN A 44 -24.62 -10.08 18.94
C ASN A 44 -25.01 -11.26 18.03
N TRP A 45 -24.80 -12.51 18.48
CA TRP A 45 -24.99 -13.69 17.62
C TRP A 45 -26.42 -13.87 17.15
N ARG A 46 -27.40 -13.66 18.06
CA ARG A 46 -28.83 -13.75 17.73
C ARG A 46 -29.24 -12.69 16.72
N GLU A 47 -28.88 -11.44 16.99
CA GLU A 47 -29.14 -10.30 16.09
C GLU A 47 -28.49 -10.50 14.71
N LEU A 48 -27.28 -11.07 14.67
CA LEU A 48 -26.60 -11.42 13.42
C LEU A 48 -27.38 -12.49 12.63
N VAL A 49 -27.83 -13.57 13.28
CA VAL A 49 -28.58 -14.64 12.62
C VAL A 49 -29.94 -14.16 12.13
N GLU A 50 -30.62 -13.34 12.92
CA GLU A 50 -31.90 -12.71 12.53
C GLU A 50 -31.71 -11.78 11.33
N ALA A 51 -30.72 -10.89 11.36
CA ALA A 51 -30.40 -10.01 10.24
C ALA A 51 -30.01 -10.78 8.97
N LEU A 52 -29.31 -11.92 9.11
CA LEU A 52 -29.03 -12.81 7.99
C LEU A 52 -30.27 -13.50 7.45
N GLY A 53 -31.25 -13.81 8.30
CA GLY A 53 -32.55 -14.37 7.91
C GLY A 53 -33.47 -13.38 7.20
N GLU A 54 -33.32 -12.08 7.48
CA GLU A 54 -34.04 -11.01 6.79
C GLU A 54 -33.51 -10.73 5.37
N LEU A 55 -32.28 -11.15 5.06
CA LEU A 55 -31.72 -11.00 3.72
C LEU A 55 -32.45 -11.89 2.72
N SER A 56 -33.11 -11.26 1.74
CA SER A 56 -33.70 -11.99 0.61
C SER A 56 -32.62 -12.79 -0.13
N PRO A 57 -32.76 -14.12 -0.25
CA PRO A 57 -31.81 -14.95 -1.02
C PRO A 57 -31.66 -14.47 -2.46
N TRP A 58 -32.73 -13.93 -3.04
CA TRP A 58 -32.72 -13.38 -4.39
C TRP A 58 -31.91 -12.09 -4.49
N ALA A 59 -31.92 -11.23 -3.46
CA ALA A 59 -31.06 -10.06 -3.45
C ALA A 59 -29.57 -10.46 -3.41
N VAL A 60 -29.21 -11.51 -2.66
CA VAL A 60 -27.84 -12.03 -2.61
C VAL A 60 -27.42 -12.61 -3.95
N VAL A 61 -28.27 -13.44 -4.56
CA VAL A 61 -28.02 -14.02 -5.89
C VAL A 61 -27.93 -12.93 -6.95
N ALA A 62 -28.81 -11.93 -6.91
CA ALA A 62 -28.80 -10.81 -7.85
C ALA A 62 -27.58 -9.90 -7.67
N ALA A 63 -27.11 -9.66 -6.45
CA ALA A 63 -25.94 -8.83 -6.15
C ALA A 63 -24.58 -9.51 -6.46
N SER A 64 -24.55 -10.85 -6.44
CA SER A 64 -23.36 -11.65 -6.71
C SER A 64 -22.71 -11.36 -8.08
N PRO A 65 -23.43 -11.34 -9.22
CA PRO A 65 -22.83 -11.00 -10.51
C PRO A 65 -22.31 -9.56 -10.56
N PHE A 66 -22.96 -8.58 -9.91
CA PHE A 66 -22.44 -7.21 -9.83
C PHE A 66 -21.14 -7.15 -9.03
N SER A 67 -21.05 -7.90 -7.94
CA SER A 67 -19.82 -8.00 -7.14
C SER A 67 -18.67 -8.63 -7.93
N LEU A 68 -18.96 -9.68 -8.69
CA LEU A 68 -17.98 -10.32 -9.57
C LEU A 68 -17.56 -9.39 -10.72
N ALA A 69 -18.52 -8.72 -11.35
CA ALA A 69 -18.26 -7.72 -12.38
C ALA A 69 -17.39 -6.58 -11.84
N ALA A 70 -17.66 -6.09 -10.62
CA ALA A 70 -16.85 -5.06 -9.98
C ALA A 70 -15.39 -5.51 -9.79
N MET A 71 -15.14 -6.77 -9.39
CA MET A 71 -13.77 -7.29 -9.30
C MET A 71 -13.07 -7.35 -10.67
N ILE A 72 -13.78 -7.81 -11.70
CA ILE A 72 -13.25 -7.92 -13.06
C ILE A 72 -12.95 -6.54 -13.65
N ILE A 73 -13.88 -5.59 -13.52
CA ILE A 73 -13.71 -4.20 -13.94
C ILE A 73 -12.50 -3.58 -13.22
N SER A 74 -12.38 -3.80 -11.91
CA SER A 74 -11.24 -3.28 -11.13
C SER A 74 -9.88 -3.79 -11.64
N LEU A 75 -9.80 -5.07 -12.03
CA LEU A 75 -8.62 -5.62 -12.68
C LEU A 75 -8.31 -4.89 -13.99
N PHE A 76 -9.31 -4.67 -14.84
CA PHE A 76 -9.11 -4.00 -16.13
C PHE A 76 -8.74 -2.53 -15.96
N THR A 77 -9.35 -1.82 -15.01
CA THR A 77 -8.98 -0.44 -14.65
C THR A 77 -7.53 -0.36 -14.17
N TRP A 78 -7.12 -1.26 -13.26
CA TRP A 78 -5.74 -1.30 -12.80
C TRP A 78 -4.77 -1.59 -13.94
N ARG A 79 -5.11 -2.55 -14.80
CA ARG A 79 -4.32 -2.93 -15.98
C ARG A 79 -4.21 -1.79 -17.00
N SER A 80 -5.28 -1.03 -17.25
CA SER A 80 -5.24 0.11 -18.17
C SER A 80 -4.36 1.21 -17.60
N LEU A 81 -4.48 1.53 -16.31
CA LEU A 81 -3.59 2.48 -15.64
C LEU A 81 -2.12 2.06 -15.70
N MET A 82 -1.82 0.76 -15.56
CA MET A 82 -0.46 0.26 -15.75
C MET A 82 0.06 0.50 -17.18
N ALA A 83 -0.79 0.30 -18.20
CA ALA A 83 -0.45 0.58 -19.59
C ALA A 83 -0.21 2.08 -19.84
N ASP A 84 -1.06 2.95 -19.28
CA ASP A 84 -0.93 4.42 -19.38
C ASP A 84 0.38 4.93 -18.76
N PHE A 85 0.89 4.21 -17.75
CA PHE A 85 2.16 4.50 -17.09
C PHE A 85 3.37 3.78 -17.73
N GLY A 86 3.21 3.25 -18.94
CA GLY A 86 4.28 2.63 -19.73
C GLY A 86 4.64 1.19 -19.32
N ALA A 87 3.77 0.52 -18.56
CA ALA A 87 3.95 -0.86 -18.11
C ALA A 87 2.80 -1.77 -18.58
N PRO A 88 2.66 -2.02 -19.89
CA PRO A 88 1.62 -2.91 -20.41
C PRO A 88 1.86 -4.36 -19.96
N LEU A 89 0.89 -4.96 -19.28
CA LEU A 89 0.95 -6.35 -18.84
C LEU A 89 0.19 -7.27 -19.81
N ARG A 90 0.30 -8.60 -19.73
CA ARG A 90 -0.65 -9.55 -20.38
C ARG A 90 -1.83 -9.85 -19.44
N ARG A 91 -2.99 -10.23 -19.97
CA ARG A 91 -4.24 -10.36 -19.17
C ARG A 91 -4.08 -11.33 -17.99
N GLY A 92 -3.46 -12.50 -18.24
CA GLY A 92 -3.20 -13.51 -17.20
C GLY A 92 -2.24 -13.02 -16.10
N ASP A 93 -1.15 -12.36 -16.48
CA ASP A 93 -0.18 -11.82 -15.53
C ASP A 93 -0.78 -10.73 -14.65
N ALA A 94 -1.56 -9.83 -15.26
CA ALA A 94 -2.29 -8.81 -14.52
C ALA A 94 -3.30 -9.42 -13.54
N ALA A 95 -4.06 -10.45 -13.97
CA ALA A 95 -5.00 -11.15 -13.11
C ALA A 95 -4.30 -11.81 -11.91
N ARG A 96 -3.18 -12.51 -12.16
CA ARG A 96 -2.37 -13.13 -11.10
C ARG A 96 -1.89 -12.09 -10.11
N ILE A 97 -1.27 -11.00 -10.57
CA ILE A 97 -0.77 -9.93 -9.71
C ILE A 97 -1.91 -9.31 -8.90
N PHE A 98 -2.99 -8.91 -9.56
CA PHE A 98 -4.12 -8.23 -8.92
C PHE A 98 -4.78 -9.14 -7.87
N TYR A 99 -5.22 -10.34 -8.24
CA TYR A 99 -5.96 -11.21 -7.32
C TYR A 99 -5.10 -11.78 -6.19
N LEU A 100 -3.83 -12.16 -6.44
CA LEU A 100 -2.94 -12.56 -5.33
C LEU A 100 -2.69 -11.39 -4.38
N SER A 101 -2.52 -10.17 -4.91
CA SER A 101 -2.33 -8.99 -4.05
C SER A 101 -3.55 -8.68 -3.20
N GLN A 102 -4.76 -9.00 -3.67
CA GLN A 102 -5.99 -8.82 -2.90
C GLN A 102 -6.03 -9.72 -1.66
N LEU A 103 -5.28 -10.83 -1.61
CA LEU A 103 -5.19 -11.66 -0.40
C LEU A 103 -4.45 -10.91 0.72
N GLY A 104 -3.51 -10.04 0.37
CA GLY A 104 -2.76 -9.21 1.32
C GLY A 104 -3.63 -8.22 2.10
N LYS A 105 -4.85 -7.91 1.64
CA LYS A 105 -5.78 -7.02 2.37
C LYS A 105 -6.43 -7.70 3.57
N TYR A 106 -6.44 -9.03 3.61
CA TYR A 106 -6.97 -9.81 4.74
C TYR A 106 -5.92 -10.05 5.83
N ILE A 107 -4.66 -9.67 5.57
CA ILE A 107 -3.60 -9.68 6.56
C ILE A 107 -3.62 -8.33 7.30
N PRO A 108 -3.41 -8.31 8.63
CA PRO A 108 -3.32 -7.07 9.42
C PRO A 108 -2.30 -6.08 8.85
N GLY A 109 -2.83 -5.04 8.20
CA GLY A 109 -2.08 -3.97 7.53
C GLY A 109 -2.22 -4.05 6.01
N SER A 110 -3.20 -3.33 5.43
CA SER A 110 -3.50 -3.28 3.98
C SER A 110 -2.31 -2.92 3.09
N ILE A 111 -1.21 -2.45 3.68
CA ILE A 111 0.09 -2.22 3.04
C ILE A 111 0.65 -3.51 2.41
N TRP A 112 0.38 -4.70 2.96
CA TRP A 112 0.83 -5.98 2.39
C TRP A 112 0.28 -6.25 0.99
N SER A 113 -0.94 -5.81 0.71
CA SER A 113 -1.53 -5.87 -0.63
C SER A 113 -0.72 -5.02 -1.63
N MET A 114 -0.38 -3.78 -1.27
CA MET A 114 0.46 -2.93 -2.13
C MET A 114 1.89 -3.47 -2.30
N ILE A 115 2.48 -4.00 -1.23
CA ILE A 115 3.83 -4.59 -1.31
C ILE A 115 3.81 -5.82 -2.22
N SER A 116 2.88 -6.76 -2.02
CA SER A 116 2.77 -7.95 -2.85
C SER A 116 2.51 -7.59 -4.32
N GLN A 117 1.68 -6.57 -4.59
CA GLN A 117 1.46 -6.08 -5.94
C GLN A 117 2.76 -5.54 -6.57
N ALA A 118 3.54 -4.74 -5.82
CA ALA A 118 4.81 -4.18 -6.27
C ALA A 118 5.94 -5.23 -6.38
N GLU A 119 5.90 -6.30 -5.60
CA GLU A 119 6.86 -7.40 -5.67
C GLU A 119 6.56 -8.33 -6.85
N LEU A 120 5.31 -8.76 -7.01
CA LEU A 120 4.92 -9.59 -8.15
C LEU A 120 5.06 -8.84 -9.49
N ALA A 121 4.85 -7.52 -9.51
CA ALA A 121 5.09 -6.71 -10.71
C ALA A 121 6.59 -6.50 -11.01
N ARG A 122 7.47 -6.55 -10.00
CA ARG A 122 8.92 -6.46 -10.18
C ARG A 122 9.45 -7.65 -10.97
N ASP A 123 8.90 -8.84 -10.77
CA ASP A 123 9.28 -10.05 -11.51
C ASP A 123 9.02 -9.91 -13.02
N LEU A 124 8.15 -8.96 -13.40
CA LEU A 124 7.87 -8.57 -14.78
C LEU A 124 8.62 -7.29 -15.21
N HIS A 125 9.70 -6.92 -14.50
CA HIS A 125 10.52 -5.73 -14.74
C HIS A 125 9.79 -4.38 -14.62
N VAL A 126 8.64 -4.34 -13.96
CA VAL A 126 7.93 -3.07 -13.70
C VAL A 126 8.57 -2.35 -12.50
N PRO A 127 8.90 -1.06 -12.60
CA PRO A 127 9.42 -0.29 -11.47
C PRO A 127 8.41 -0.20 -10.31
N ARG A 128 8.85 -0.51 -9.08
CA ARG A 128 8.02 -0.43 -7.87
C ARG A 128 7.31 0.92 -7.70
N ARG A 129 7.96 2.02 -8.11
CA ARG A 129 7.38 3.38 -8.06
C ARG A 129 6.16 3.53 -8.96
N THR A 130 6.18 2.90 -10.13
CA THR A 130 5.08 2.91 -11.08
C THR A 130 3.89 2.16 -10.49
N THR A 131 4.11 0.93 -10.00
CA THR A 131 3.06 0.11 -9.38
C THR A 131 2.43 0.78 -8.16
N LEU A 132 3.24 1.40 -7.29
CA LEU A 132 2.73 2.12 -6.13
C LEU A 132 1.92 3.37 -6.52
N THR A 133 2.38 4.14 -7.51
CA THR A 133 1.64 5.31 -8.02
C THR A 133 0.30 4.90 -8.62
N VAL A 134 0.28 3.83 -9.42
CA VAL A 134 -0.94 3.29 -10.02
C VAL A 134 -1.89 2.74 -8.96
N GLY A 135 -1.40 2.00 -7.97
CA GLY A 135 -2.22 1.48 -6.87
C GLY A 135 -2.86 2.60 -6.04
N VAL A 136 -2.11 3.65 -5.79
CA VAL A 136 -2.58 4.88 -5.14
C VAL A 136 -3.68 5.56 -5.94
N LEU A 137 -3.46 5.75 -7.24
CA LEU A 137 -4.44 6.35 -8.14
C LEU A 137 -5.73 5.50 -8.20
N THR A 138 -5.59 4.18 -8.22
CA THR A 138 -6.71 3.23 -8.21
C THR A 138 -7.57 3.42 -6.96
N ILE A 139 -6.96 3.59 -5.78
CA ILE A 139 -7.69 3.85 -4.53
C ILE A 139 -8.43 5.19 -4.59
N VAL A 140 -7.76 6.25 -5.09
CA VAL A 140 -8.38 7.57 -5.19
C VAL A 140 -9.61 7.53 -6.10
N ILE A 141 -9.51 6.89 -7.27
CA ILE A 141 -10.62 6.74 -8.20
C ILE A 141 -11.75 5.93 -7.56
N ALA A 142 -11.42 4.78 -6.95
CA ALA A 142 -12.41 3.91 -6.33
C ALA A 142 -13.16 4.61 -5.20
N GLN A 143 -12.46 5.35 -4.34
CA GLN A 143 -13.09 6.10 -3.25
C GLN A 143 -13.82 7.35 -3.75
N GLY A 144 -13.30 8.02 -4.78
CA GLY A 144 -13.93 9.19 -5.42
C GLY A 144 -15.32 8.90 -5.96
N ILE A 145 -15.57 7.67 -6.42
CA ILE A 145 -16.88 7.23 -6.91
C ILE A 145 -17.66 6.51 -5.81
N GLY A 146 -16.99 5.65 -5.04
CA GLY A 146 -17.63 4.80 -4.04
C GLY A 146 -18.23 5.56 -2.87
N LEU A 147 -17.54 6.59 -2.35
CA LEU A 147 -18.06 7.38 -1.22
C LEU A 147 -19.36 8.12 -1.58
N PRO A 148 -19.40 8.90 -2.68
CA PRO A 148 -20.63 9.57 -3.09
C PRO A 148 -21.76 8.58 -3.38
N LEU A 149 -21.47 7.48 -4.07
CA LEU A 149 -22.46 6.45 -4.35
C LEU A 149 -23.01 5.85 -3.05
N ALA A 150 -22.14 5.55 -2.07
CA ALA A 150 -22.55 5.06 -0.76
C ALA A 150 -23.45 6.08 -0.04
N ILE A 151 -23.10 7.37 -0.03
CA ILE A 151 -23.92 8.43 0.61
C ILE A 151 -25.30 8.53 -0.05
N VAL A 152 -25.37 8.46 -1.38
CA VAL A 152 -26.64 8.56 -2.11
C VAL A 152 -27.51 7.32 -1.88
N THR A 153 -26.90 6.13 -1.77
CA THR A 153 -27.63 4.86 -1.62
C THR A 153 -27.98 4.52 -0.17
N LEU A 154 -27.23 5.04 0.80
CA LEU A 154 -27.40 4.72 2.23
C LEU A 154 -28.82 5.01 2.77
N PRO A 155 -29.50 6.12 2.43
CA PRO A 155 -30.87 6.38 2.89
C PRO A 155 -31.88 5.34 2.41
N PHE A 156 -31.65 4.73 1.24
CA PHE A 156 -32.54 3.72 0.67
C PHE A 156 -32.22 2.32 1.19
N ALA A 157 -30.94 2.03 1.43
CA ALA A 157 -30.48 0.72 1.90
C ALA A 157 -30.61 0.55 3.42
N ALA A 158 -30.44 1.63 4.20
CA ALA A 158 -30.47 1.60 5.66
C ALA A 158 -30.93 2.97 6.23
N PRO A 159 -32.23 3.28 6.20
CA PRO A 159 -32.77 4.59 6.62
C PRO A 159 -32.36 4.97 8.06
N ASN A 160 -32.49 4.02 9.00
CA ASN A 160 -32.14 4.21 10.41
C ASN A 160 -30.64 4.52 10.60
N ALA A 161 -29.77 3.94 9.77
CA ALA A 161 -28.34 4.21 9.81
C ALA A 161 -28.02 5.58 9.17
N ALA A 162 -28.72 5.95 8.10
CA ALA A 162 -28.56 7.25 7.45
C ALA A 162 -28.91 8.40 8.40
N GLU A 163 -29.99 8.29 9.16
CA GLU A 163 -30.38 9.28 10.17
C GLU A 163 -29.36 9.39 11.31
N ARG A 164 -28.80 8.26 11.76
CA ARG A 164 -27.82 8.25 12.86
C ARG A 164 -26.43 8.72 12.44
N TYR A 165 -26.04 8.46 11.20
CA TYR A 165 -24.70 8.71 10.67
C TYR A 165 -24.66 9.80 9.59
N TRP A 166 -25.67 10.68 9.54
CA TRP A 166 -25.77 11.78 8.57
C TRP A 166 -24.50 12.65 8.51
N TRP A 167 -23.81 12.85 9.63
CA TRP A 167 -22.57 13.62 9.73
C TRP A 167 -21.41 13.02 8.90
N ILE A 168 -21.45 11.71 8.59
CA ILE A 168 -20.48 11.06 7.70
C ILE A 168 -20.58 11.68 6.29
N ALA A 169 -21.77 12.07 5.84
CA ALA A 169 -21.94 12.75 4.56
C ALA A 169 -21.25 14.13 4.53
N LEU A 170 -21.14 14.82 5.68
CA LEU A 170 -20.40 16.08 5.80
C LEU A 170 -18.89 15.87 5.85
N VAL A 171 -18.42 14.80 6.50
CA VAL A 171 -16.99 14.47 6.60
C VAL A 171 -16.45 13.84 5.31
N ALA A 172 -17.30 13.17 4.53
CA ALA A 172 -16.96 12.53 3.27
C ALA A 172 -16.26 13.45 2.24
N PRO A 173 -16.76 14.67 1.93
CA PRO A 173 -16.05 15.58 1.02
C PRO A 173 -14.68 16.01 1.57
N LEU A 174 -14.54 16.16 2.89
CA LEU A 174 -13.24 16.42 3.52
C LEU A 174 -12.29 15.22 3.36
N PHE A 175 -12.80 13.99 3.54
CA PHE A 175 -12.04 12.76 3.32
C PHE A 175 -11.58 12.63 1.86
N LEU A 176 -12.46 12.93 0.90
CA LEU A 176 -12.14 12.96 -0.53
C LEU A 176 -11.10 14.03 -0.87
N ALA A 177 -11.20 15.22 -0.26
CA ALA A 177 -10.20 16.28 -0.41
C ALA A 177 -8.83 15.86 0.13
N VAL A 178 -8.79 15.13 1.24
CA VAL A 178 -7.54 14.54 1.78
C VAL A 178 -7.00 13.42 0.88
N LEU A 179 -7.89 12.66 0.24
CA LEU A 179 -7.49 11.62 -0.71
C LEU A 179 -7.01 12.17 -2.07
N HIS A 180 -7.13 13.48 -2.30
CA HIS A 180 -6.76 14.11 -3.56
C HIS A 180 -5.31 13.75 -3.97
N PRO A 181 -5.06 13.41 -5.26
CA PRO A 181 -3.81 12.81 -5.72
C PRO A 181 -2.57 13.66 -5.41
N LYS A 182 -2.72 15.00 -5.34
CA LYS A 182 -1.63 15.90 -4.91
C LYS A 182 -1.20 15.67 -3.46
N LEU A 183 -2.15 15.46 -2.53
CA LEU A 183 -1.83 15.24 -1.13
C LEU A 183 -1.27 13.83 -0.91
N LEU A 184 -1.78 12.86 -1.65
CA LEU A 184 -1.31 11.48 -1.57
C LEU A 184 0.11 11.34 -2.13
N THR A 185 0.40 12.00 -3.26
CA THR A 185 1.76 12.11 -3.82
C THR A 185 2.70 12.86 -2.88
N TRP A 186 2.22 13.91 -2.21
CA TRP A 186 3.00 14.64 -1.21
C TRP A 186 3.31 13.78 0.04
N LEU A 187 2.32 13.05 0.56
CA LEU A 187 2.47 12.11 1.68
C LEU A 187 3.44 10.99 1.34
N LEU A 188 3.30 10.36 0.17
CA LEU A 188 4.22 9.35 -0.33
C LEU A 188 5.63 9.89 -0.45
N ASN A 189 5.81 11.09 -1.02
CA ASN A 189 7.12 11.72 -1.11
C ASN A 189 7.69 12.06 0.27
N LYS A 190 6.87 12.49 1.23
CA LYS A 190 7.30 12.72 2.61
C LYS A 190 7.72 11.43 3.30
N VAL A 191 6.91 10.38 3.22
CA VAL A 191 7.20 9.07 3.81
C VAL A 191 8.45 8.47 3.16
N LEU A 192 8.56 8.53 1.84
CA LEU A 192 9.75 8.09 1.12
C LEU A 192 10.99 8.93 1.46
N ARG A 193 10.87 10.24 1.67
CA ARG A 193 11.99 11.09 2.16
C ARG A 193 12.36 10.75 3.60
N LEU A 194 11.39 10.41 4.44
CA LEU A 194 11.60 10.05 5.84
C LEU A 194 12.27 8.68 5.97
N VAL A 195 11.87 7.72 5.15
CA VAL A 195 12.45 6.36 5.05
C VAL A 195 13.80 6.39 4.34
N ARG A 196 13.97 7.24 3.31
CA ARG A 196 15.24 7.44 2.60
C ARG A 196 16.17 8.43 3.27
N ARG A 197 16.00 8.76 4.56
CA ARG A 197 16.99 9.57 5.26
C ARG A 197 18.37 8.95 4.98
N PRO A 198 19.25 9.63 4.21
CA PRO A 198 20.59 9.18 4.04
C PRO A 198 21.16 9.13 5.44
N ARG A 199 21.74 8.01 5.84
CA ARG A 199 22.70 8.05 6.94
C ARG A 199 23.91 8.81 6.42
N SER A 200 23.80 10.12 6.35
CA SER A 200 24.93 11.04 6.21
C SER A 200 25.35 11.41 7.62
N THR A 201 26.27 10.63 8.17
CA THR A 201 27.09 10.95 9.34
C THR A 201 28.22 9.93 9.27
N THR A 202 29.46 10.25 8.89
CA THR A 202 30.21 11.46 9.24
C THR A 202 31.34 11.65 8.21
N ARG A 203 31.30 12.76 7.45
CA ARG A 203 32.52 13.34 6.89
C ARG A 203 33.25 14.01 8.06
N ARG A 204 34.25 13.35 8.64
CA ARG A 204 35.34 14.05 9.34
C ARG A 204 36.51 14.12 8.37
N ARG A 205 36.58 15.22 7.62
CA ARG A 205 37.85 15.71 7.09
C ARG A 205 38.48 16.56 8.19
N GLY A 206 39.77 16.32 8.45
CA GLY A 206 40.69 17.29 9.04
C GLY A 206 41.25 16.90 10.40
N ALA A 207 42.48 16.34 10.41
CA ALA A 207 43.65 16.85 11.14
C ALA A 207 44.79 15.83 11.04
N GLY A 208 45.91 16.25 10.44
CA GLY A 208 47.10 15.41 10.26
C GLY A 208 48.15 16.11 9.42
N CYS A 209 48.59 17.28 9.90
CA CYS A 209 49.72 18.03 9.35
C CYS A 209 51.03 17.47 9.95
N SER A 210 51.91 16.88 9.15
CA SER A 210 53.40 16.79 9.30
C SER A 210 53.90 15.92 8.11
N ALA A 211 55.03 16.13 7.44
CA ALA A 211 56.16 17.02 7.59
C ALA A 211 56.91 17.12 6.23
N ARG A 212 57.72 18.16 6.10
CA ARG A 212 58.62 18.51 4.99
C ARG A 212 59.62 17.40 4.58
N ARG A 213 59.97 17.37 3.29
CA ARG A 213 61.36 17.46 2.74
C ARG A 213 61.23 17.60 1.20
N HIS A 214 61.47 18.77 0.61
CA HIS A 214 62.73 19.33 0.12
C HIS A 214 63.56 18.45 -0.82
N SER A 215 63.99 19.09 -1.93
CA SER A 215 64.98 18.75 -2.98
C SER A 215 64.46 17.89 -4.14
N ARG A 216 64.63 18.20 -5.43
CA ARG A 216 65.21 19.29 -6.26
C ARG A 216 64.71 19.03 -7.72
N PRO A 217 64.72 19.99 -8.66
CA PRO A 217 64.51 19.73 -10.08
C PRO A 217 65.85 19.52 -10.81
N ALA A 218 65.91 18.65 -11.81
CA ALA A 218 66.92 18.70 -12.87
C ALA A 218 66.47 17.88 -14.10
N CYS A 219 66.63 18.51 -15.27
CA CYS A 219 66.46 17.99 -16.61
C CYS A 219 67.34 16.76 -16.91
N GLY A 220 66.94 16.01 -17.93
CA GLY A 220 67.69 14.98 -18.63
C GLY A 220 66.82 14.34 -19.68
#